data_AF-A0A2P8MGD2-F1
#
_entry.id   AF-A0A2P8MGD2-F1
#
_cell.length_a   1.000
_cell.length_b   1.000
_cell.length_c   1.000
_cell.angle_alpha   90.00
_cell.angle_beta   90.00
_cell.angle_gamma   90.00
#
_symmetry.space_group_name_H-M   'P 1'
#
loop_
_entity.id
_entity.type
_entity.pdbx_description
1 polymer ?
#
loop_
_entity_poly.entity_id
_entity_poly.type
_entity_poly.pdbx_seq_one_letter_code
_entity_poly.pdbx_strand_id
1 'polypeptide(L)'
;MGDNNILEQNDTKNSLRRFLLDKYKMTVVVVSVDHVGINGNNYSIDTTVDKISTTISQKFVTTVFLKIIKIIEEVPVIFIVIDEDSSRVANVIKDIKERNFIRAYMDVEVFDRNEESVLKERIMG
;
A
#
# COMPACT_ATOMS: atom_id res chain seq x y z
N MET A 1 -16.90 17.47 14.52
CA MET A 1 -15.49 17.62 14.07
C MET A 1 -14.94 16.27 13.63
N GLY A 2 -15.59 15.60 12.66
CA GLY A 2 -15.21 14.23 12.24
C GLY A 2 -14.93 14.13 10.74
N ASP A 3 -15.70 14.83 9.92
CA ASP A 3 -15.67 14.60 8.47
C ASP A 3 -14.55 15.36 7.74
N ASN A 4 -14.15 16.54 8.23
CA ASN A 4 -13.09 17.35 7.60
C ASN A 4 -11.72 16.65 7.65
N ASN A 5 -11.44 15.86 8.70
CA ASN A 5 -10.16 15.19 8.82
C ASN A 5 -10.06 14.00 7.84
N ILE A 6 -11.17 13.27 7.60
CA ILE A 6 -11.22 12.14 6.65
C ILE A 6 -11.05 12.60 5.19
N LEU A 7 -11.54 13.80 4.86
CA LEU A 7 -11.36 14.42 3.53
C LEU A 7 -9.89 14.80 3.31
N GLU A 8 -9.26 15.51 4.25
CA GLU A 8 -7.84 15.91 4.15
C GLU A 8 -6.87 14.70 4.13
N GLN A 9 -7.24 13.61 4.79
CA GLN A 9 -6.53 12.32 4.78
C GLN A 9 -6.49 11.68 3.40
N ASN A 10 -7.67 11.53 2.80
CA ASN A 10 -7.79 11.00 1.45
C ASN A 10 -7.06 11.89 0.47
N ASP A 11 -7.11 13.20 0.65
CA ASP A 11 -6.42 14.15 -0.20
C ASP A 11 -4.90 14.00 -0.15
N THR A 12 -4.30 13.78 1.02
CA THR A 12 -2.85 13.55 1.14
C THR A 12 -2.42 12.25 0.46
N LYS A 13 -3.13 11.14 0.73
CA LYS A 13 -2.87 9.83 0.11
C LYS A 13 -3.04 9.90 -1.41
N ASN A 14 -4.14 10.50 -1.87
CA ASN A 14 -4.46 10.64 -3.29
C ASN A 14 -3.47 11.57 -4.01
N SER A 15 -3.07 12.68 -3.38
CA SER A 15 -2.10 13.61 -3.95
C SER A 15 -0.75 12.96 -4.17
N LEU A 16 -0.24 12.21 -3.17
CA LEU A 16 1.03 11.50 -3.34
C LEU A 16 0.92 10.39 -4.39
N ARG A 17 -0.17 9.60 -4.37
CA ARG A 17 -0.42 8.57 -5.41
C ARG A 17 -0.39 9.19 -6.81
N ARG A 18 -1.17 10.26 -7.03
CA ARG A 18 -1.24 10.95 -8.33
C ARG A 18 0.13 11.47 -8.76
N PHE A 19 0.85 12.12 -7.84
CA PHE A 19 2.20 12.58 -8.11
C PHE A 19 3.13 11.44 -8.56
N LEU A 20 3.06 10.27 -7.91
CA LEU A 20 3.87 9.10 -8.29
C LEU A 20 3.47 8.56 -9.66
N LEU A 21 2.17 8.43 -9.93
CA LEU A 21 1.66 8.00 -11.23
C LEU A 21 2.07 8.95 -12.34
N ASP A 22 1.95 10.26 -12.13
CA ASP A 22 2.34 11.27 -13.10
C ASP A 22 3.84 11.33 -13.36
N LYS A 23 4.64 11.22 -12.30
CA LYS A 23 6.09 11.30 -12.41
C LYS A 23 6.71 10.07 -13.05
N TYR A 24 6.23 8.88 -12.68
CA TYR A 24 6.87 7.63 -13.08
C TYR A 24 6.15 6.92 -14.22
N LYS A 25 4.85 7.18 -14.44
CA LYS A 25 4.02 6.52 -15.48
C LYS A 25 4.09 4.99 -15.39
N MET A 26 4.17 4.47 -14.16
CA MET A 26 4.29 3.06 -13.79
C MET A 26 3.12 2.64 -12.90
N THR A 27 2.99 1.33 -12.63
CA THR A 27 2.01 0.81 -11.68
C THR A 27 2.34 1.28 -10.27
N VAL A 28 1.32 1.69 -9.50
CA VAL A 28 1.48 2.09 -8.09
C VAL A 28 0.63 1.22 -7.20
N VAL A 29 1.27 0.60 -6.21
CA VAL A 29 0.62 -0.12 -5.11
C VAL A 29 0.57 0.81 -3.91
N VAL A 30 -0.61 0.95 -3.32
CA VAL A 30 -0.84 1.70 -2.08
C VAL A 30 -1.34 0.73 -1.03
N VAL A 31 -0.64 0.64 0.11
CA VAL A 31 -1.02 -0.22 1.22
C VAL A 31 -1.26 0.63 2.46
N SER A 32 -2.48 0.64 2.99
CA SER A 32 -2.81 1.23 4.28
C SER A 32 -2.83 0.13 5.33
N VAL A 33 -1.99 0.23 6.36
CA VAL A 33 -1.88 -0.80 7.40
C VAL A 33 -2.73 -0.43 8.60
N ASP A 34 -3.82 -1.16 8.81
CA ASP A 34 -4.71 -0.97 9.95
C ASP A 34 -4.15 -1.66 11.20
N HIS A 35 -3.93 -0.86 12.25
CA HIS A 35 -3.52 -1.37 13.54
C HIS A 35 -4.74 -1.58 14.45
N VAL A 36 -5.34 -2.77 14.41
CA VAL A 36 -6.34 -3.18 15.41
C VAL A 36 -5.61 -3.74 16.63
N GLY A 37 -5.20 -2.88 17.56
CA GLY A 37 -4.49 -3.32 18.77
C GLY A 37 -4.41 -2.23 19.83
N ILE A 38 -5.02 -2.50 20.99
CA ILE A 38 -5.23 -1.61 22.15
C ILE A 38 -3.95 -1.12 22.85
N ASN A 39 -2.75 -1.45 22.37
CA ASN A 39 -1.50 -0.92 22.91
C ASN A 39 -0.57 -0.53 21.74
N GLY A 40 -0.38 0.77 21.55
CA GLY A 40 0.52 1.39 20.56
C GLY A 40 1.98 1.06 20.81
N ASN A 41 2.36 -0.20 20.55
CA ASN A 41 3.75 -0.60 20.58
C ASN A 41 4.35 -0.36 19.20
N ASN A 42 4.93 0.83 18.97
CA ASN A 42 5.46 1.25 17.67
C ASN A 42 6.41 0.21 17.03
N TYR A 43 7.12 -0.57 17.85
CA TYR A 43 7.98 -1.65 17.40
C TYR A 43 7.25 -2.76 16.59
N SER A 44 6.00 -3.08 16.96
CA SER A 44 5.21 -4.07 16.20
C SER A 44 4.68 -3.53 14.88
N ILE A 45 4.46 -2.21 14.80
CA ILE A 45 4.02 -1.53 13.58
C ILE A 45 5.17 -1.50 12.57
N ASP A 46 6.36 -1.05 12.98
CA ASP A 46 7.54 -0.99 12.10
C ASP A 46 7.86 -2.38 11.52
N THR A 47 7.84 -3.41 12.38
CA THR A 47 8.05 -4.80 11.95
C THR A 47 7.00 -5.28 10.94
N THR A 48 5.73 -4.86 11.13
CA THR A 48 4.63 -5.25 10.23
C THR A 48 4.75 -4.56 8.88
N VAL A 49 5.01 -3.25 8.89
CA VAL A 49 5.24 -2.43 7.70
C VAL A 49 6.44 -2.97 6.90
N ASP A 50 7.54 -3.31 7.57
CA ASP A 50 8.72 -3.88 6.93
C ASP A 50 8.44 -5.25 6.33
N LYS A 51 7.68 -6.12 7.02
CA LYS A 51 7.27 -7.42 6.49
C LYS A 51 6.38 -7.28 5.25
N ILE A 52 5.40 -6.38 5.28
CA ILE A 52 4.52 -6.10 4.15
C ILE A 52 5.34 -5.61 2.96
N SER A 53 6.14 -4.58 3.19
CA SER A 53 7.01 -4.02 2.17
C SER A 53 7.94 -5.06 1.58
N THR A 54 8.59 -5.88 2.41
CA THR A 54 9.55 -6.88 1.95
C THR A 54 8.85 -7.99 1.18
N THR A 55 7.69 -8.45 1.65
CA THR A 55 6.90 -9.50 0.97
C THR A 55 6.51 -9.06 -0.43
N ILE A 56 6.03 -7.82 -0.60
CA ILE A 56 5.68 -7.29 -1.91
C ILE A 56 6.95 -7.12 -2.76
N SER A 57 7.99 -6.47 -2.24
CA SER A 57 9.24 -6.24 -2.99
C SER A 57 9.92 -7.53 -3.44
N GLN A 58 9.84 -8.62 -2.65
CA GLN A 58 10.38 -9.93 -3.04
C GLN A 58 9.68 -10.55 -4.25
N LYS A 59 8.45 -10.16 -4.55
CA LYS A 59 7.76 -10.59 -5.78
C LYS A 59 8.16 -9.78 -7.02
N PHE A 60 8.81 -8.65 -6.81
CA PHE A 60 9.13 -7.64 -7.83
C PHE A 60 10.58 -7.14 -7.71
N VAL A 61 11.52 -8.02 -7.36
CA VAL A 61 12.90 -7.66 -6.97
C VAL A 61 13.60 -6.76 -8.00
N THR A 62 13.35 -6.99 -9.29
CA THR A 62 13.97 -6.24 -10.38
C THR A 62 13.10 -5.12 -10.94
N THR A 63 11.85 -5.00 -10.50
CA THR A 63 10.86 -4.05 -11.06
C THR A 63 10.35 -3.03 -10.06
N VAL A 64 10.68 -3.15 -8.77
CA VAL A 64 10.43 -2.06 -7.80
C VAL A 64 11.36 -0.89 -8.10
N PHE A 65 10.77 0.23 -8.51
CA PHE A 65 11.50 1.46 -8.81
C PHE A 65 11.65 2.36 -7.58
N LEU A 66 10.59 2.49 -6.79
CA LEU A 66 10.56 3.36 -5.62
C LEU A 66 9.65 2.78 -4.54
N LYS A 67 10.05 2.99 -3.28
CA LYS A 67 9.23 2.75 -2.11
C LYS A 67 9.20 3.99 -1.24
N ILE A 68 8.00 4.39 -0.81
CA ILE A 68 7.78 5.45 0.17
C ILE A 68 6.94 4.87 1.29
N ILE A 69 7.38 5.06 2.53
CA ILE A 69 6.61 4.73 3.73
C ILE A 69 6.32 6.06 4.42
N LYS A 70 5.05 6.36 4.66
CA LYS A 70 4.62 7.61 5.31
C LYS A 70 3.53 7.31 6.32
N ILE A 71 3.64 7.91 7.50
CA ILE A 71 2.54 7.91 8.47
C ILE A 71 1.57 9.03 8.03
N ILE A 72 0.31 8.67 7.81
CA ILE A 72 -0.78 9.59 7.49
C ILE A 72 -1.85 9.38 8.57
N GLU A 73 -2.03 10.38 9.44
CA GLU A 73 -2.95 10.30 10.60
C GLU A 73 -2.80 9.00 11.41
N GLU A 74 -1.57 8.71 11.85
CA GLU A 74 -1.23 7.53 12.65
C GLU A 74 -1.34 6.16 11.93
N VAL A 75 -1.77 6.16 10.67
CA VAL A 75 -1.80 4.97 9.81
C VAL A 75 -0.55 4.94 8.92
N PRO A 76 0.29 3.90 9.00
CA PRO A 76 1.37 3.70 8.04
C PRO A 76 0.79 3.39 6.65
N VAL A 77 1.18 4.20 5.67
CA VAL A 77 0.84 4.00 4.27
C VAL A 77 2.12 3.75 3.48
N ILE A 78 2.15 2.63 2.76
CA ILE A 78 3.25 2.21 1.91
C ILE A 78 2.86 2.46 0.45
N PHE A 79 3.67 3.23 -0.26
CA PHE A 79 3.56 3.42 -1.70
C PHE A 79 4.72 2.69 -2.37
N ILE A 80 4.41 1.83 -3.34
CA ILE A 80 5.41 1.09 -4.10
C ILE A 80 5.16 1.35 -5.58
N VAL A 81 6.15 1.94 -6.26
CA VAL A 81 6.16 2.14 -7.70
C VAL A 81 6.82 0.94 -8.34
N ILE A 82 6.13 0.27 -9.26
CA ILE A 82 6.56 -0.98 -9.87
C ILE A 82 6.49 -0.84 -11.40
N ASP A 83 7.62 -1.06 -12.06
CA ASP A 83 7.73 -1.15 -13.51
C ASP A 83 7.28 -2.53 -14.00
N GLU A 84 5.98 -2.80 -13.88
CA GLU A 84 5.36 -4.06 -14.25
C GLU A 84 3.89 -3.84 -14.63
N ASP A 85 3.33 -4.74 -15.44
CA ASP A 85 1.91 -4.71 -15.82
C ASP A 85 0.99 -4.75 -14.58
N SER A 86 0.01 -3.85 -14.56
CA SER A 86 -0.88 -3.67 -13.41
C SER A 86 -1.75 -4.91 -13.13
N SER A 87 -2.10 -5.69 -14.17
CA SER A 87 -2.85 -6.95 -14.01
C SER A 87 -1.97 -8.01 -13.36
N ARG A 88 -0.70 -8.10 -13.76
CA ARG A 88 0.27 -8.99 -13.10
C ARG A 88 0.49 -8.58 -11.65
N VAL A 89 0.65 -7.29 -11.37
CA VAL A 89 0.80 -6.78 -10.00
C VAL A 89 -0.42 -7.14 -9.16
N ALA A 90 -1.63 -6.90 -9.67
CA ALA A 90 -2.88 -7.24 -8.99
C ALA A 90 -3.00 -8.74 -8.67
N ASN A 91 -2.63 -9.62 -9.61
CA ASN A 91 -2.67 -11.07 -9.40
C ASN A 91 -1.70 -11.52 -8.31
N VAL A 92 -0.48 -10.97 -8.28
CA VAL A 92 0.49 -11.28 -7.21
C VAL A 92 -0.01 -10.80 -5.84
N ILE A 93 -0.66 -9.64 -5.76
CA ILE A 93 -1.26 -9.16 -4.50
C ILE A 93 -2.36 -10.11 -4.02
N LYS A 94 -3.20 -10.63 -4.93
CA LYS A 94 -4.20 -11.66 -4.60
C LYS A 94 -3.54 -12.95 -4.08
N ASP A 95 -2.47 -13.41 -4.73
CA ASP A 95 -1.71 -14.58 -4.25
C ASP A 95 -1.12 -14.36 -2.84
N ILE A 96 -0.67 -13.14 -2.54
CA ILE A 96 -0.15 -12.78 -1.21
C ILE A 96 -1.26 -12.89 -0.16
N LYS A 97 -2.46 -12.40 -0.48
CA LYS A 97 -3.65 -12.50 0.36
C LYS A 97 -4.04 -13.97 0.61
N GLU A 98 -4.20 -14.77 -0.44
CA GLU A 98 -4.67 -16.16 -0.34
C GLU A 98 -3.73 -17.04 0.47
N ARG A 99 -2.43 -16.81 0.37
CA ARG A 99 -1.41 -17.59 1.09
C ARG A 99 -1.20 -17.12 2.53
N ASN A 100 -1.91 -16.09 2.98
CA ASN A 100 -1.81 -15.51 4.33
C ASN A 100 -0.36 -15.23 4.75
N PHE A 101 0.47 -14.76 3.80
CA PHE A 101 1.87 -14.44 4.08
C PHE A 101 2.02 -13.28 5.08
N ILE A 102 0.98 -12.45 5.20
CA ILE A 102 0.97 -11.28 6.07
C ILE A 102 -0.21 -11.42 7.03
N ARG A 103 0.09 -11.58 8.31
CA ARG A 103 -0.90 -11.51 9.40
C ARG A 103 -1.09 -10.06 9.85
N ALA A 104 -1.72 -9.26 9.00
CA ALA A 104 -2.03 -7.87 9.30
C ALA A 104 -3.38 -7.49 8.70
N TYR A 105 -4.07 -6.55 9.33
CA TYR A 105 -5.21 -5.89 8.73
C TYR A 105 -4.68 -4.77 7.83
N MET A 106 -5.01 -4.81 6.55
CA MET A 106 -4.57 -3.77 5.62
C MET A 106 -5.49 -3.66 4.41
N ASP A 107 -5.57 -2.45 3.87
CA ASP A 107 -6.17 -2.18 2.56
C ASP A 107 -5.06 -2.07 1.53
N VAL A 108 -5.21 -2.78 0.42
CA VAL A 108 -4.30 -2.71 -0.72
C VAL A 108 -5.05 -2.24 -1.95
N GLU A 109 -4.56 -1.17 -2.56
CA GLU A 109 -5.05 -0.63 -3.82
C GLU A 109 -3.93 -0.70 -4.87
N VAL A 110 -4.24 -1.15 -6.08
CA VAL A 110 -3.29 -1.16 -7.22
C VAL A 110 -3.86 -0.26 -8.32
N PHE A 111 -3.03 0.67 -8.77
CA PHE A 111 -3.38 1.63 -9.81
C PHE A 111 -2.47 1.43 -11.02
N ASP A 112 -3.07 1.43 -12.21
CA ASP A 112 -2.33 1.41 -13.45
C ASP A 112 -1.74 2.81 -13.77
N ARG A 113 -0.96 2.88 -14.85
CA ARG A 113 -0.34 4.13 -15.34
C ARG A 113 -1.33 5.23 -15.77
N ASN A 114 -2.62 4.90 -15.93
CA ASN A 114 -3.69 5.82 -16.31
C ASN A 114 -4.49 6.29 -15.08
N GLU A 115 -4.00 5.99 -13.87
CA GLU A 115 -4.66 6.26 -12.59
C GLU A 115 -5.93 5.42 -12.32
N GLU A 116 -6.18 4.39 -13.14
CA GLU A 116 -7.30 3.50 -12.93
C GLU A 116 -6.97 2.46 -11.85
N SER A 117 -7.89 2.31 -10.90
CA SER A 117 -7.78 1.28 -9.87
C SER A 117 -8.10 -0.08 -10.48
N VAL A 118 -7.10 -0.95 -10.59
CA VAL A 118 -7.27 -2.33 -11.09
C VAL A 118 -7.48 -3.35 -9.98
N LEU A 119 -7.18 -2.97 -8.72
CA LEU A 119 -7.42 -3.80 -7.55
C LEU A 119 -7.74 -2.94 -6.33
N LYS A 120 -8.71 -3.38 -5.52
CA LYS A 120 -8.95 -2.91 -4.14
C LYS A 120 -9.29 -4.11 -3.28
N GLU A 121 -8.43 -4.42 -2.31
CA GLU A 121 -8.55 -5.61 -1.49
C GLU A 121 -8.33 -5.28 -0.02
N ARG A 122 -9.19 -5.84 0.83
CA ARG A 122 -8.97 -5.92 2.28
C ARG A 122 -8.27 -7.24 2.58
N ILE A 123 -7.09 -7.17 3.21
CA ILE A 123 -6.39 -8.33 3.75
C ILE A 123 -6.63 -8.35 5.26
N MET A 124 -7.11 -9.48 5.75
CA MET A 124 -7.44 -9.71 7.16
C MET A 124 -6.59 -10.88 7.64
N GLY A 125 -5.65 -10.59 8.54
CA GLY A 125 -4.71 -11.55 9.11
C GLY A 125 -5.27 -12.42 10.22
#